data_AF-A0A936BDZ4-F1
#
_entry.id   AF-A0A936BDZ4-F1
#
_cell.length_a   1.000
_cell.length_b   1.000
_cell.length_c   1.000
_cell.angle_alpha   90.00
_cell.angle_beta   90.00
_cell.angle_gamma   90.00
#
_symmetry.space_group_name_H-M   'P 1'
#
loop_
_entity.id
_entity.type
_entity.pdbx_description
1 polymer ?
#
loop_
_entity_poly.entity_id
_entity_poly.type
_entity_poly.pdbx_seq_one_letter_code
_entity_poly.pdbx_strand_id
1 'polypeptide(L)'
;MEADSFNVYFLESRANLPCPQCLFEYTQVLFRLPAVGGTAAPLYTRVSPFSGLNVGTLQQGDDYLYWQEDGTIRKLAKDAAALPQTNIIINRMEVTQGIQTSTNTVSLIGGRRTFVRVFAMGQGAEVYGVTAWLYRIDPNTLQPIGEPLVPMNSTGGTHNTIHSLTLPILLDNSFVFELPLSWVQTGAPLRLKAVVNPYNTPLESNPNDNTVFSPTFTPIASARLEAEFYALGYNFTLSGTTHFPRHIEDIDQTFSYIRRTYPLASAPGGGTDSSVGFRPNVHWVFFNRLEALLNQSDPYCADFDPGDPNDPDKPNERVSCASTFVLDTLRAWQDRDEDADGTAYIYYGWMPDRGGFGRGLGGGGAATGPTGSGDFGWDFDGSYTDWYTAHEFAHAIGREHPSKGNECDHSADDDDFPYTDSAIGPLQRRRLRTGSCMGLRFRRLPARLAPPTPRQLYVARLHGLL
;
A
#
# COMPACT_ATOMS: atom_id res chain seq x y z
N MET A 1 -35.11 -8.62 -34.57
CA MET A 1 -36.16 -8.54 -33.55
C MET A 1 -37.35 -9.26 -34.11
N GLU A 2 -37.97 -10.11 -33.31
CA GLU A 2 -39.15 -10.92 -33.66
C GLU A 2 -40.20 -10.76 -32.56
N ALA A 3 -41.47 -11.02 -32.85
CA ALA A 3 -42.52 -10.91 -31.84
C ALA A 3 -43.68 -11.87 -32.11
N ASP A 4 -44.28 -12.39 -31.05
CA ASP A 4 -45.56 -13.11 -31.11
C ASP A 4 -46.64 -12.35 -30.31
N SER A 5 -47.79 -12.98 -30.10
CA SER A 5 -48.91 -12.36 -29.37
C SER A 5 -48.63 -12.06 -27.90
N PHE A 6 -47.57 -12.65 -27.33
CA PHE A 6 -47.25 -12.56 -25.90
C PHE A 6 -45.92 -11.90 -25.62
N ASN A 7 -44.95 -11.97 -26.53
CA ASN A 7 -43.57 -11.55 -26.29
C ASN A 7 -42.92 -10.90 -27.51
N VAL A 8 -41.96 -10.02 -27.22
CA VAL A 8 -40.97 -9.50 -28.15
C VAL A 8 -39.62 -10.14 -27.84
N TYR A 9 -38.97 -10.65 -28.87
CA TYR A 9 -37.65 -11.27 -28.82
C TYR A 9 -36.63 -10.42 -29.56
N PHE A 10 -35.51 -10.14 -28.92
CA PHE A 10 -34.46 -9.33 -29.55
C PHE A 10 -33.08 -9.74 -29.06
N LEU A 11 -32.10 -9.49 -29.92
CA LEU A 11 -30.69 -9.65 -29.60
C LEU A 11 -30.12 -8.27 -29.31
N GLU A 12 -29.45 -8.15 -28.18
CA GLU A 12 -28.70 -6.96 -27.79
C GLU A 12 -27.20 -7.30 -27.84
N SER A 13 -26.40 -6.42 -28.44
CA SER A 13 -24.94 -6.54 -28.44
C SER A 13 -24.36 -5.48 -27.53
N ARG A 14 -23.62 -5.91 -26.51
CA ARG A 14 -22.94 -5.05 -25.53
C ARG A 14 -21.44 -5.13 -25.78
N ALA A 15 -20.76 -3.99 -25.81
CA ALA A 15 -19.30 -3.98 -25.89
C ALA A 15 -18.72 -4.31 -24.51
N ASN A 16 -17.82 -5.29 -24.46
CA ASN A 16 -17.00 -5.60 -23.30
C ASN A 16 -15.68 -4.84 -23.45
N LEU A 17 -15.48 -3.80 -22.64
CA LEU A 17 -14.28 -2.95 -22.55
C LEU A 17 -13.82 -2.19 -23.83
N PRO A 18 -13.49 -0.89 -23.70
CA PRO A 18 -12.43 -0.22 -24.44
C PRO A 18 -11.13 -0.37 -23.66
N CYS A 19 -10.39 -1.45 -23.89
CA CYS A 19 -8.96 -1.47 -23.57
C CYS A 19 -8.22 -0.85 -24.77
N PRO A 20 -7.34 0.16 -24.59
CA PRO A 20 -6.72 0.90 -25.71
C PRO A 20 -5.92 0.04 -26.71
N GLN A 21 -5.59 -1.21 -26.35
CA GLN A 21 -4.83 -2.13 -27.19
C GLN A 21 -5.49 -3.51 -27.36
N CYS A 22 -6.75 -3.67 -26.95
CA CYS A 22 -7.47 -4.94 -27.08
C CYS A 22 -8.37 -4.93 -28.31
N LEU A 23 -8.55 -6.11 -28.90
CA LEU A 23 -9.67 -6.37 -29.80
C LEU A 23 -10.97 -6.22 -28.98
N PHE A 24 -11.97 -5.52 -29.53
CA PHE A 24 -13.25 -5.33 -28.87
C PHE A 24 -13.96 -6.67 -28.68
N GLU A 25 -14.14 -7.09 -27.43
CA GLU A 25 -15.02 -8.19 -27.09
C GLU A 25 -16.46 -7.68 -27.04
N TYR A 26 -17.42 -8.52 -27.42
CA TYR A 26 -18.85 -8.21 -27.34
C TYR A 26 -19.60 -9.33 -26.64
N THR A 27 -20.52 -8.98 -25.76
CA THR A 27 -21.53 -9.90 -25.23
C THR A 27 -22.83 -9.71 -25.98
N GLN A 28 -23.31 -10.78 -26.60
CA GLN A 28 -24.61 -10.84 -27.26
C GLN A 28 -25.60 -11.54 -26.33
N VAL A 29 -26.75 -10.91 -26.13
CA VAL A 29 -27.80 -11.43 -25.24
C VAL A 29 -29.12 -11.51 -26.01
N LEU A 30 -29.74 -12.68 -26.00
CA LEU A 30 -31.10 -12.88 -26.48
C LEU A 30 -32.07 -12.62 -25.33
N PHE A 31 -32.99 -11.67 -25.51
CA PHE A 31 -34.01 -11.32 -24.53
C PHE A 31 -35.40 -11.74 -24.97
N ARG A 32 -36.25 -12.02 -23.98
CA ARG A 32 -37.71 -12.11 -24.10
C ARG A 32 -38.35 -11.02 -23.24
N LEU A 33 -39.07 -10.10 -23.86
CA LEU A 33 -39.83 -9.04 -23.20
C LEU A 33 -41.33 -9.31 -23.38
N PRO A 34 -42.17 -9.27 -22.35
CA PRO A 34 -43.62 -9.38 -22.54
C PRO A 34 -44.13 -8.28 -23.47
N ALA A 35 -45.04 -8.62 -24.38
CA ALA A 35 -45.58 -7.69 -25.38
C ALA A 35 -46.32 -6.50 -24.74
N VAL A 36 -46.81 -6.67 -23.51
CA VAL A 36 -47.44 -5.62 -22.70
C VAL A 36 -46.43 -4.71 -21.96
N GLY A 37 -45.13 -4.92 -22.18
CA GLY A 37 -44.04 -4.28 -21.44
C GLY A 37 -43.66 -5.03 -20.15
N GLY A 38 -42.57 -4.61 -19.51
CA GLY A 38 -42.06 -5.24 -18.28
C GLY A 38 -40.55 -5.42 -18.30
N THR A 39 -40.05 -6.35 -17.48
CA THR A 39 -38.63 -6.71 -17.42
C THR A 39 -38.28 -7.71 -18.51
N ALA A 40 -37.25 -7.43 -19.29
CA ALA A 40 -36.74 -8.36 -20.29
C ALA A 40 -36.02 -9.54 -19.59
N ALA A 41 -36.42 -10.77 -19.91
CA ALA A 41 -35.79 -11.99 -19.42
C ALA A 41 -34.65 -12.41 -20.36
N PRO A 42 -33.39 -12.48 -19.91
CA PRO A 42 -32.31 -13.01 -20.74
C PRO A 42 -32.50 -14.51 -20.93
N LEU A 43 -32.42 -14.99 -22.16
CA LEU A 43 -32.61 -16.41 -22.51
C LEU A 43 -31.31 -17.09 -22.95
N TYR A 44 -30.38 -16.33 -23.52
CA TYR A 44 -29.11 -16.83 -24.04
C TYR A 44 -28.06 -15.71 -24.00
N THR A 45 -26.81 -16.05 -23.70
CA THR A 45 -25.68 -15.12 -23.70
C THR A 45 -24.47 -15.74 -24.40
N ARG A 46 -23.70 -14.93 -25.12
CA ARG A 46 -22.48 -15.33 -25.81
C ARG A 46 -21.46 -14.21 -25.78
N VAL A 47 -20.21 -14.55 -25.48
CA VAL A 47 -19.06 -13.64 -25.62
C VAL A 47 -18.39 -13.93 -26.97
N SER A 48 -18.10 -12.88 -27.74
CA SER A 48 -17.41 -12.94 -29.03
C SER A 48 -16.22 -11.97 -29.04
N PRO A 49 -15.02 -12.42 -29.46
CA PRO A 49 -13.82 -11.58 -29.50
C PRO A 49 -13.73 -10.61 -30.69
N PHE A 50 -14.71 -10.62 -31.60
CA PHE A 50 -14.71 -9.77 -32.79
C PHE A 50 -16.09 -9.15 -33.06
N SER A 51 -16.09 -7.87 -33.45
CA SER A 51 -17.23 -7.18 -34.08
C SER A 51 -17.46 -7.75 -35.49
N GLY A 52 -18.14 -8.89 -35.60
CA GLY A 52 -18.47 -9.47 -36.90
C GLY A 52 -18.79 -10.95 -36.92
N LEU A 53 -18.45 -11.71 -35.87
CA LEU A 53 -19.00 -13.07 -35.64
C LEU A 53 -20.41 -12.92 -35.08
N ASN A 54 -21.29 -12.38 -35.92
CA ASN A 54 -22.64 -12.01 -35.58
C ASN A 54 -23.46 -13.26 -35.27
N VAL A 55 -24.12 -13.27 -34.12
CA VAL A 55 -25.46 -13.85 -34.08
C VAL A 55 -26.26 -13.21 -35.22
N GLY A 56 -26.61 -14.01 -36.23
CA GLY A 56 -27.30 -13.59 -37.45
C GLY A 56 -28.77 -13.26 -37.21
N THR A 57 -29.53 -13.14 -38.30
CA THR A 57 -30.96 -12.79 -38.25
C THR A 57 -31.74 -13.72 -37.33
N LEU A 58 -32.29 -13.16 -36.25
CA LEU A 58 -33.26 -13.85 -35.39
C LEU A 58 -34.53 -14.10 -36.20
N GLN A 59 -34.98 -15.36 -36.23
CA GLN A 59 -36.26 -15.77 -36.81
C GLN A 59 -37.06 -16.57 -35.77
N GLN A 60 -38.37 -16.60 -35.93
CA GLN A 60 -39.27 -17.41 -35.10
C GLN A 60 -40.00 -18.45 -35.94
N GLY A 61 -40.19 -19.63 -35.37
CA GLY A 61 -41.23 -20.60 -35.76
C GLY A 61 -42.32 -20.67 -34.71
N ASP A 62 -43.13 -21.74 -34.71
CA ASP A 62 -44.24 -21.88 -33.78
C ASP A 62 -43.77 -21.85 -32.31
N ASP A 63 -42.99 -22.85 -31.89
CA ASP A 63 -42.55 -23.00 -30.48
C ASP A 63 -41.10 -22.55 -30.23
N TYR A 64 -40.37 -22.14 -31.28
CA TYR A 64 -38.93 -21.96 -31.23
C TYR A 64 -38.43 -20.68 -31.88
N LEU A 65 -37.31 -20.19 -31.37
CA LEU A 65 -36.48 -19.13 -31.93
C LEU A 65 -35.28 -19.77 -32.63
N TYR A 66 -34.88 -19.19 -33.75
CA TYR A 66 -33.75 -19.63 -34.57
C TYR A 66 -32.82 -18.46 -34.85
N TRP A 67 -31.51 -18.67 -34.79
CA TRP A 67 -30.51 -17.69 -35.22
C TRP A 67 -29.28 -18.39 -35.78
N GLN A 68 -28.52 -17.69 -36.61
CA GLN A 68 -27.23 -18.19 -37.08
C GLN A 68 -26.13 -17.77 -36.12
N GLU A 69 -25.18 -18.65 -35.81
CA GLU A 69 -24.03 -18.38 -34.95
C GLU A 69 -22.86 -19.25 -35.42
N ASP A 70 -21.72 -18.62 -35.74
CA ASP A 70 -20.50 -19.30 -36.21
C ASP A 70 -20.74 -20.31 -37.35
N GLY A 71 -21.61 -19.92 -38.30
CA GLY A 71 -21.97 -20.77 -39.44
C GLY A 71 -22.97 -21.89 -39.12
N THR A 72 -23.45 -22.00 -37.87
CA THR A 72 -24.44 -22.99 -37.43
C THR A 72 -25.79 -22.34 -37.14
N ILE A 73 -26.88 -23.07 -37.32
CA ILE A 73 -28.21 -22.62 -36.87
C ILE A 73 -28.40 -23.08 -35.42
N ARG A 74 -28.63 -22.12 -34.54
CA ARG A 74 -29.04 -22.33 -33.15
C ARG A 74 -30.56 -22.31 -33.04
N LYS A 75 -31.07 -22.98 -32.02
CA LYS A 75 -32.49 -23.11 -31.73
C LYS A 75 -32.72 -23.02 -30.22
N LEU A 76 -33.73 -22.27 -29.79
CA LEU A 76 -34.14 -22.17 -28.38
C LEU A 76 -35.67 -22.15 -28.29
N ALA A 77 -36.25 -22.83 -27.29
CA ALA A 77 -37.69 -22.81 -27.08
C ALA A 77 -38.15 -21.42 -26.62
N LYS A 78 -39.32 -20.97 -27.09
CA LYS A 78 -39.87 -19.64 -26.75
C LYS A 78 -40.22 -19.51 -25.26
N ASP A 79 -40.53 -20.63 -24.62
CA ASP A 79 -40.85 -20.77 -23.20
C ASP A 79 -39.63 -21.13 -22.32
N ALA A 80 -38.41 -21.12 -22.90
CA ALA A 80 -37.19 -21.38 -22.15
C ALA A 80 -37.12 -20.51 -20.88
N ALA A 81 -36.63 -21.12 -19.80
CA ALA A 81 -36.39 -20.41 -18.55
C ALA A 81 -35.37 -19.28 -18.76
N ALA A 82 -35.53 -18.18 -18.02
CA ALA A 82 -34.55 -17.12 -18.05
C ALA A 82 -33.21 -17.63 -17.49
N LEU A 83 -32.10 -17.10 -18.02
CA LEU A 83 -30.78 -17.32 -17.46
C LEU A 83 -30.77 -16.81 -16.01
N PRO A 84 -30.16 -17.55 -15.07
CA PRO A 84 -29.97 -17.04 -13.72
C PRO A 84 -29.09 -15.78 -13.76
N GLN A 85 -29.50 -14.77 -12.99
CA GLN A 85 -28.74 -13.54 -12.83
C GLN A 85 -28.35 -13.41 -11.37
N THR A 86 -27.06 -13.18 -11.12
CA THR A 86 -26.53 -12.89 -9.78
C THR A 86 -26.37 -11.40 -9.64
N ASN A 87 -26.93 -10.81 -8.58
CA ASN A 87 -26.73 -9.40 -8.31
C ASN A 87 -25.29 -9.10 -7.95
N ILE A 88 -24.71 -8.04 -8.49
CA ILE A 88 -23.40 -7.55 -8.05
C ILE A 88 -23.67 -6.37 -7.12
N ILE A 89 -23.09 -6.37 -5.94
CA ILE A 89 -23.26 -5.28 -4.98
C ILE A 89 -21.92 -4.76 -4.52
N ILE A 90 -21.83 -3.45 -4.28
CA ILE A 90 -20.67 -2.84 -3.65
C ILE A 90 -20.86 -2.81 -2.13
N ASN A 91 -19.96 -3.47 -1.41
CA ASN A 91 -19.98 -3.51 0.05
C ASN A 91 -19.33 -2.28 0.66
N ARG A 92 -18.16 -1.89 0.17
CA ARG A 92 -17.42 -0.73 0.69
C ARG A 92 -16.40 -0.19 -0.32
N MET A 93 -16.06 1.08 -0.13
CA MET A 93 -14.89 1.71 -0.73
C MET A 93 -13.92 2.10 0.39
N GLU A 94 -12.65 1.81 0.21
CA GLU A 94 -11.57 2.11 1.14
C GLU A 94 -10.53 2.97 0.43
N VAL A 95 -10.16 4.11 1.01
CA VAL A 95 -9.14 5.02 0.47
C VAL A 95 -7.99 5.06 1.46
N THR A 96 -6.77 4.71 1.04
CA THR A 96 -5.64 4.53 1.97
C THR A 96 -4.33 5.10 1.45
N GLN A 97 -3.47 5.50 2.39
CA GLN A 97 -2.11 5.98 2.17
C GLN A 97 -1.21 5.34 3.24
N GLY A 98 -0.77 4.11 3.01
CA GLY A 98 -0.04 3.34 4.01
C GLY A 98 -0.88 3.16 5.28
N ILE A 99 -0.41 3.73 6.40
CA ILE A 99 -1.05 3.68 7.72
C ILE A 99 -2.33 4.53 7.73
N GLN A 100 -3.48 3.91 7.44
CA GLN A 100 -4.81 4.52 7.47
C GLN A 100 -5.82 3.60 8.17
N THR A 101 -6.78 4.20 8.86
CA THR A 101 -7.93 3.46 9.41
C THR A 101 -9.04 3.38 8.36
N SER A 102 -9.93 2.39 8.47
CA SER A 102 -11.10 2.27 7.57
C SER A 102 -12.03 3.49 7.64
N THR A 103 -11.94 4.30 8.69
CA THR A 103 -12.69 5.53 8.90
C THR A 103 -11.90 6.79 8.56
N ASN A 104 -10.67 6.68 8.04
CA ASN A 104 -9.79 7.81 7.69
C ASN A 104 -9.60 8.81 8.84
N THR A 105 -9.44 8.32 10.08
CA THR A 105 -9.14 9.18 11.24
C THR A 105 -7.75 9.82 11.17
N VAL A 106 -6.88 9.33 10.29
CA VAL A 106 -5.63 9.97 9.90
C VAL A 106 -5.88 10.73 8.60
N SER A 107 -5.68 12.05 8.60
CA SER A 107 -5.90 12.85 7.38
C SER A 107 -5.01 12.37 6.23
N LEU A 108 -5.54 12.41 5.00
CA LEU A 108 -4.75 12.17 3.80
C LEU A 108 -3.70 13.26 3.65
N ILE A 109 -2.52 12.89 3.15
CA ILE A 109 -1.40 13.79 2.85
C ILE A 109 -1.39 14.10 1.35
N GLY A 110 -1.30 15.37 1.00
CA GLY A 110 -1.13 15.82 -0.38
C GLY A 110 0.19 15.34 -0.97
N GLY A 111 0.19 14.95 -2.25
CA GLY A 111 1.38 14.47 -2.96
C GLY A 111 1.87 13.09 -2.50
N ARG A 112 1.04 12.32 -1.80
CA ARG A 112 1.34 10.95 -1.39
C ARG A 112 0.57 9.95 -2.25
N ARG A 113 1.21 8.84 -2.61
CA ARG A 113 0.59 7.72 -3.32
C ARG A 113 -0.61 7.23 -2.52
N THR A 114 -1.77 7.17 -3.16
CA THR A 114 -3.05 6.81 -2.55
C THR A 114 -3.65 5.67 -3.33
N PHE A 115 -4.10 4.64 -2.62
CA PHE A 115 -4.81 3.52 -3.22
C PHE A 115 -6.27 3.55 -2.81
N VAL A 116 -7.11 3.07 -3.72
CA VAL A 116 -8.55 2.90 -3.49
C VAL A 116 -8.89 1.45 -3.73
N ARG A 117 -9.51 0.81 -2.74
CA ARG A 117 -10.03 -0.55 -2.86
C ARG A 117 -11.54 -0.51 -2.88
N VAL A 118 -12.14 -1.05 -3.92
CA VAL A 118 -13.59 -1.19 -4.05
C VAL A 118 -13.93 -2.67 -3.87
N PHE A 119 -14.69 -2.98 -2.82
CA PHE A 119 -15.09 -4.34 -2.50
C PHE A 119 -16.48 -4.58 -3.04
N ALA A 120 -16.58 -5.45 -4.02
CA ALA A 120 -17.85 -5.91 -4.56
C ALA A 120 -18.02 -7.41 -4.29
N MET A 121 -19.27 -7.88 -4.27
CA MET A 121 -19.61 -9.29 -4.15
C MET A 121 -20.78 -9.68 -5.04
N GLY A 122 -20.81 -10.94 -5.46
CA GLY A 122 -21.99 -11.55 -6.05
C GLY A 122 -22.94 -12.01 -4.95
N GLN A 123 -24.21 -11.62 -5.03
CA GLN A 123 -25.20 -11.99 -4.02
C GLN A 123 -25.57 -13.48 -4.16
N GLY A 124 -24.95 -14.31 -3.32
CA GLY A 124 -25.23 -15.75 -3.23
C GLY A 124 -24.47 -16.65 -4.20
N ALA A 125 -23.71 -16.10 -5.16
CA ALA A 125 -22.88 -16.85 -6.09
C ALA A 125 -21.66 -16.03 -6.55
N GLU A 126 -20.64 -16.69 -7.10
CA GLU A 126 -19.50 -16.02 -7.74
C GLU A 126 -19.91 -15.45 -9.10
N VAL A 127 -19.26 -14.34 -9.49
CA VAL A 127 -19.52 -13.67 -10.77
C VAL A 127 -18.20 -13.42 -11.48
N TYR A 128 -18.09 -13.88 -12.74
CA TYR A 128 -16.85 -13.80 -13.52
C TYR A 128 -16.86 -12.63 -14.49
N GLY A 129 -15.68 -12.10 -14.78
CA GLY A 129 -15.49 -11.10 -15.85
C GLY A 129 -16.09 -9.73 -15.52
N VAL A 130 -16.10 -9.32 -14.26
CA VAL A 130 -16.68 -8.04 -13.85
C VAL A 130 -15.66 -6.93 -13.98
N THR A 131 -16.09 -5.80 -14.56
CA THR A 131 -15.27 -4.60 -14.74
C THR A 131 -15.58 -3.55 -13.69
N ALA A 132 -14.68 -2.60 -13.47
CA ALA A 132 -14.94 -1.47 -12.60
C ALA A 132 -14.24 -0.19 -13.07
N TRP A 133 -14.83 0.95 -12.72
CA TRP A 133 -14.30 2.29 -12.97
C TRP A 133 -14.26 3.09 -11.69
N LEU A 134 -13.22 3.92 -11.56
CA LEU A 134 -13.11 4.90 -10.49
C LEU A 134 -12.96 6.30 -11.07
N TYR A 135 -13.89 7.18 -10.72
CA TYR A 135 -13.89 8.58 -11.13
C TYR A 135 -13.49 9.48 -9.98
N ARG A 136 -12.72 10.53 -10.29
CA ARG A 136 -12.77 11.77 -9.52
C ARG A 136 -14.04 12.50 -9.88
N ILE A 137 -14.74 13.05 -8.89
CA ILE A 137 -15.94 13.85 -9.12
C ILE A 137 -15.82 15.21 -8.44
N ASP A 138 -16.55 16.18 -8.96
CA ASP A 138 -16.75 17.45 -8.29
C ASP A 138 -17.64 17.24 -7.04
N PRO A 139 -17.23 17.69 -5.84
CA PRO A 139 -17.98 17.46 -4.61
C PRO A 139 -19.38 18.09 -4.59
N ASN A 140 -19.63 19.14 -5.38
CA ASN A 140 -20.87 19.90 -5.40
C ASN A 140 -21.83 19.41 -6.50
N THR A 141 -21.31 19.16 -7.70
CA THR A 141 -22.14 18.74 -8.86
C THR A 141 -22.23 17.23 -9.04
N LEU A 142 -21.37 16.47 -8.35
CA LEU A 142 -21.20 15.02 -8.47
C LEU A 142 -20.84 14.53 -9.89
N GLN A 143 -20.46 15.45 -10.78
CA GLN A 143 -20.05 15.12 -12.14
C GLN A 143 -18.58 14.66 -12.18
N PRO A 144 -18.23 13.69 -13.06
CA PRO A 144 -16.85 13.29 -13.29
C PRO A 144 -15.93 14.44 -13.70
N ILE A 145 -14.70 14.41 -13.20
CA ILE A 145 -13.60 15.29 -13.61
C ILE A 145 -12.58 14.43 -14.35
N GLY A 146 -12.62 14.48 -15.69
CA GLY A 146 -11.75 13.67 -16.56
C GLY A 146 -12.19 12.22 -16.69
N GLU A 147 -11.28 11.41 -17.24
CA GLU A 147 -11.52 9.99 -17.52
C GLU A 147 -11.46 9.11 -16.25
N PRO A 148 -12.19 7.98 -16.22
CA PRO A 148 -12.09 7.02 -15.13
C PRO A 148 -10.73 6.31 -15.11
N LEU A 149 -10.35 5.86 -13.92
CA LEU A 149 -9.27 4.91 -13.74
C LEU A 149 -9.81 3.49 -13.89
N VAL A 150 -8.93 2.61 -14.40
CA VAL A 150 -9.13 1.16 -14.42
C VAL A 150 -8.34 0.51 -13.27
N PRO A 151 -8.82 -0.63 -12.72
CA PRO A 151 -8.13 -1.31 -11.64
C PRO A 151 -6.79 -1.90 -12.09
N MET A 152 -5.78 -1.83 -11.23
CA MET A 152 -4.41 -2.29 -11.51
C MET A 152 -4.24 -3.80 -11.33
N ASN A 153 -5.00 -4.40 -10.42
CA ASN A 153 -4.98 -5.84 -10.17
C ASN A 153 -5.93 -6.60 -11.12
N SER A 154 -6.11 -6.06 -12.32
CA SER A 154 -7.04 -6.57 -13.32
C SER A 154 -6.40 -6.46 -14.70
N THR A 155 -6.54 -7.48 -15.53
CA THR A 155 -6.07 -7.40 -16.92
C THR A 155 -7.09 -6.61 -17.73
N GLY A 156 -6.70 -5.41 -18.19
CA GLY A 156 -7.58 -4.55 -19.02
C GLY A 156 -8.77 -3.94 -18.28
N GLY A 157 -8.81 -3.97 -16.94
CA GLY A 157 -9.96 -3.48 -16.16
C GLY A 157 -10.97 -4.57 -15.75
N THR A 158 -10.76 -5.82 -16.17
CA THR A 158 -11.61 -6.97 -15.84
C THR A 158 -11.02 -7.75 -14.68
N HIS A 159 -11.80 -7.87 -13.60
CA HIS A 159 -11.48 -8.75 -12.50
C HIS A 159 -12.03 -10.15 -12.82
N ASN A 160 -11.16 -11.17 -12.71
CA ASN A 160 -11.48 -12.51 -13.18
C ASN A 160 -12.66 -13.14 -12.42
N THR A 161 -12.71 -12.95 -11.10
CA THR A 161 -13.79 -13.47 -10.24
C THR A 161 -14.13 -12.47 -9.14
N ILE A 162 -15.42 -12.14 -8.99
CA ILE A 162 -15.99 -11.55 -7.79
C ILE A 162 -16.60 -12.67 -6.96
N HIS A 163 -16.15 -12.79 -5.72
CA HIS A 163 -16.61 -13.85 -4.82
C HIS A 163 -17.92 -13.47 -4.10
N SER A 164 -18.62 -14.48 -3.59
CA SER A 164 -19.84 -14.31 -2.77
C SER A 164 -19.55 -13.84 -1.34
N LEU A 165 -18.29 -13.83 -0.91
CA LEU A 165 -17.82 -13.32 0.38
C LEU A 165 -16.62 -12.38 0.16
N THR A 166 -16.71 -11.16 0.70
CA THR A 166 -15.59 -10.22 0.69
C THR A 166 -14.67 -10.50 1.87
N LEU A 167 -13.44 -10.95 1.60
CA LEU A 167 -12.39 -11.09 2.60
C LEU A 167 -11.38 -9.94 2.43
N PRO A 168 -11.31 -8.97 3.38
CA PRO A 168 -10.42 -7.80 3.29
C PRO A 168 -8.94 -8.11 3.09
N ILE A 169 -8.51 -9.30 3.54
CA ILE A 169 -7.12 -9.77 3.53
C ILE A 169 -6.66 -10.26 2.15
N LEU A 170 -7.59 -10.60 1.25
CA LEU A 170 -7.26 -11.03 -0.10
C LEU A 170 -7.34 -9.83 -1.03
N LEU A 171 -6.22 -9.46 -1.65
CA LEU A 171 -6.13 -8.34 -2.60
C LEU A 171 -7.08 -8.54 -3.78
N ASP A 172 -7.16 -9.78 -4.27
CA ASP A 172 -8.01 -10.19 -5.39
C ASP A 172 -9.49 -10.38 -5.00
N ASN A 173 -9.90 -10.00 -3.79
CA ASN A 173 -11.32 -9.87 -3.45
C ASN A 173 -11.79 -8.41 -3.55
N SER A 174 -11.03 -7.56 -4.25
CA SER A 174 -11.32 -6.13 -4.44
C SER A 174 -10.74 -5.59 -5.74
N PHE A 175 -11.35 -4.55 -6.29
CA PHE A 175 -10.75 -3.75 -7.34
C PHE A 175 -9.80 -2.72 -6.73
N VAL A 176 -8.53 -2.73 -7.13
CA VAL A 176 -7.48 -1.85 -6.60
C VAL A 176 -7.12 -0.78 -7.62
N PHE A 177 -7.24 0.49 -7.25
CA PHE A 177 -6.88 1.63 -8.08
C PHE A 177 -5.76 2.44 -7.42
N GLU A 178 -4.78 2.90 -8.19
CA GLU A 178 -3.84 3.94 -7.74
C GLU A 178 -4.32 5.30 -8.23
N LEU A 179 -4.49 6.25 -7.32
CA LEU A 179 -4.88 7.61 -7.67
C LEU A 179 -3.68 8.36 -8.26
N PRO A 180 -3.86 9.09 -9.37
CA PRO A 180 -2.86 10.03 -9.85
C PRO A 180 -2.48 11.03 -8.77
N LEU A 181 -1.20 11.36 -8.65
CA LEU A 181 -0.74 12.38 -7.69
C LEU A 181 -1.45 13.73 -7.90
N SER A 182 -1.83 14.06 -9.14
CA SER A 182 -2.59 15.27 -9.48
C SER A 182 -4.01 15.32 -8.87
N TRP A 183 -4.56 14.20 -8.41
CA TRP A 183 -5.84 14.16 -7.71
C TRP A 183 -5.69 14.41 -6.20
N VAL A 184 -4.54 14.06 -5.63
CA VAL A 184 -4.29 14.09 -4.19
C VAL A 184 -3.47 15.33 -3.85
N GLN A 185 -4.07 16.51 -4.03
CA GLN A 185 -3.40 17.80 -3.84
C GLN A 185 -3.77 18.42 -2.49
N THR A 186 -2.79 19.08 -1.86
CA THR A 186 -2.98 19.78 -0.58
C THR A 186 -4.11 20.81 -0.68
N GLY A 187 -5.06 20.75 0.24
CA GLY A 187 -6.17 21.70 0.35
C GLY A 187 -7.25 21.57 -0.72
N ALA A 188 -7.04 20.76 -1.77
CA ALA A 188 -8.04 20.54 -2.81
C ALA A 188 -9.01 19.43 -2.39
N PRO A 189 -10.34 19.64 -2.50
CA PRO A 189 -11.29 18.60 -2.13
C PRO A 189 -11.20 17.42 -3.12
N LEU A 190 -11.14 16.22 -2.55
CA LEU A 190 -11.09 14.95 -3.25
C LEU A 190 -12.36 14.17 -2.93
N ARG A 191 -13.17 13.89 -3.95
CA ARG A 191 -14.31 12.99 -3.85
C ARG A 191 -14.28 12.00 -5.00
N LEU A 192 -14.65 10.76 -4.71
CA LEU A 192 -14.55 9.64 -5.64
C LEU A 192 -15.93 8.99 -5.84
N LYS A 193 -16.13 8.45 -7.03
CA LYS A 193 -17.25 7.59 -7.40
C LYS A 193 -16.71 6.31 -8.01
N ALA A 194 -17.02 5.17 -7.43
CA ALA A 194 -16.77 3.88 -8.07
C ALA A 194 -18.06 3.38 -8.73
N VAL A 195 -17.90 2.78 -9.90
CA VAL A 195 -18.95 2.07 -10.62
C VAL A 195 -18.43 0.68 -10.93
N VAL A 196 -19.12 -0.34 -10.44
CA VAL A 196 -18.84 -1.74 -10.78
C VAL A 196 -19.78 -2.15 -11.92
N ASN A 197 -19.33 -3.06 -12.77
CA ASN A 197 -20.06 -3.50 -13.95
C ASN A 197 -20.65 -2.37 -14.84
N PRO A 198 -19.86 -1.34 -15.21
CA PRO A 198 -20.36 -0.18 -15.95
C PRO A 198 -21.00 -0.50 -17.31
N TYR A 199 -20.69 -1.67 -17.90
CA TYR A 199 -21.26 -2.13 -19.18
C TYR A 199 -22.46 -3.06 -19.04
N ASN A 200 -22.93 -3.31 -17.81
CA ASN A 200 -23.92 -4.34 -17.51
C ASN A 200 -23.53 -5.71 -18.12
N THR A 201 -22.24 -6.04 -18.07
CA THR A 201 -21.66 -7.33 -18.45
C THR A 201 -20.65 -7.77 -17.38
N PRO A 202 -20.89 -8.89 -16.69
CA PRO A 202 -21.97 -9.85 -16.93
C PRO A 202 -23.36 -9.31 -16.57
N LEU A 203 -24.40 -10.01 -17.04
CA LEU A 203 -25.78 -9.66 -16.70
C LEU A 203 -26.04 -9.89 -15.21
N GLU A 204 -26.80 -8.97 -14.61
CA GLU A 204 -27.20 -9.05 -13.22
C GLU A 204 -28.66 -8.63 -13.01
N SER A 205 -29.19 -8.94 -11.83
CA SER A 205 -30.59 -8.68 -11.49
C SER A 205 -30.91 -7.22 -11.17
N ASN A 206 -29.95 -6.46 -10.63
CA ASN A 206 -30.16 -5.05 -10.27
C ASN A 206 -28.90 -4.20 -10.51
N PRO A 207 -28.69 -3.67 -11.73
CA PRO A 207 -27.50 -2.84 -12.01
C PRO A 207 -27.50 -1.46 -11.32
N ASN A 208 -28.57 -1.08 -10.59
CA ASN A 208 -28.68 0.26 -10.00
C ASN A 208 -27.93 0.42 -8.66
N ASP A 209 -27.50 -0.67 -8.02
CA ASP A 209 -26.75 -0.66 -6.75
C ASP A 209 -25.22 -0.81 -6.95
N ASN A 210 -24.77 -0.73 -8.21
CA ASN A 210 -23.38 -0.80 -8.62
C ASN A 210 -22.57 0.49 -8.49
N THR A 211 -23.08 1.50 -7.78
CA THR A 211 -22.39 2.77 -7.62
C THR A 211 -22.23 3.12 -6.15
N VAL A 212 -21.02 3.52 -5.76
CA VAL A 212 -20.74 4.04 -4.41
C VAL A 212 -19.90 5.31 -4.48
N PHE A 213 -20.09 6.19 -3.49
CA PHE A 213 -19.37 7.45 -3.36
C PHE A 213 -18.51 7.44 -2.11
N SER A 214 -17.31 8.03 -2.20
CA SER A 214 -16.53 8.34 -1.01
C SER A 214 -17.09 9.55 -0.27
N PRO A 215 -16.72 9.76 1.01
CA PRO A 215 -16.78 11.09 1.61
C PRO A 215 -15.86 12.06 0.85
N THR A 216 -16.02 13.36 1.09
CA THR A 216 -15.08 14.37 0.60
C THR A 216 -13.89 14.43 1.54
N PHE A 217 -12.70 14.19 1.00
CA PHE A 217 -11.44 14.35 1.71
C PHE A 217 -10.82 15.71 1.37
N THR A 218 -10.09 16.28 2.33
CA THR A 218 -9.25 17.46 2.09
C THR A 218 -7.82 17.09 2.51
N PRO A 219 -6.97 16.63 1.59
CA PRO A 219 -5.60 16.28 1.91
C PRO A 219 -4.85 17.45 2.54
N ILE A 220 -4.09 17.20 3.59
CA ILE A 220 -3.29 18.20 4.30
C ILE A 220 -1.86 18.25 3.74
N ALA A 221 -1.15 19.32 4.03
CA ALA A 221 0.25 19.46 3.62
C ALA A 221 1.11 18.36 4.28
N SER A 222 2.02 17.79 3.50
CA SER A 222 3.09 16.95 4.05
C SER A 222 4.06 17.81 4.87
N ALA A 223 4.56 17.26 5.97
CA ALA A 223 5.77 17.79 6.60
C ALA A 223 6.99 17.56 5.69
N ARG A 224 8.05 18.34 5.88
CA ARG A 224 9.41 18.01 5.44
C ARG A 224 10.13 17.32 6.59
N LEU A 225 10.55 16.09 6.38
CA LEU A 225 11.33 15.31 7.35
C LEU A 225 12.73 15.13 6.78
N GLU A 226 13.66 15.93 7.28
CA GLU A 226 15.09 15.79 6.99
C GLU A 226 15.75 14.91 8.05
N ALA A 227 16.65 14.04 7.60
CA ALA A 227 17.33 13.09 8.47
C ALA A 227 18.74 12.75 7.95
N GLU A 228 19.67 12.63 8.88
CA GLU A 228 21.07 12.29 8.66
C GLU A 228 21.29 10.79 8.90
N PHE A 229 21.57 10.04 7.84
CA PHE A 229 21.86 8.62 7.91
C PHE A 229 23.37 8.39 7.80
N TYR A 230 23.92 7.63 8.75
CA TYR A 230 25.32 7.28 8.82
C TYR A 230 25.48 5.79 8.48
N ALA A 231 25.96 5.51 7.27
CA ALA A 231 26.35 4.20 6.83
C ALA A 231 27.72 3.85 7.44
N LEU A 232 27.69 3.12 8.57
CA LEU A 232 28.90 2.81 9.33
C LEU A 232 29.59 1.59 8.74
N GLY A 233 30.88 1.71 8.47
CA GLY A 233 31.70 0.60 7.97
C GLY A 233 32.86 0.25 8.88
N TYR A 234 33.34 -0.99 8.77
CA TYR A 234 34.47 -1.51 9.54
C TYR A 234 35.22 -2.58 8.75
N ASN A 235 36.46 -2.84 9.13
CA ASN A 235 37.19 -4.00 8.60
C ASN A 235 36.79 -5.24 9.39
N PHE A 236 36.41 -6.31 8.70
CA PHE A 236 36.15 -7.59 9.35
C PHE A 236 37.43 -8.40 9.43
N THR A 237 37.95 -8.53 10.66
CA THR A 237 39.27 -9.08 10.98
C THR A 237 39.46 -10.50 10.43
N LEU A 238 38.40 -11.31 10.34
CA LEU A 238 38.48 -12.68 9.80
C LEU A 238 38.74 -12.74 8.29
N SER A 239 38.36 -11.71 7.54
CA SER A 239 38.44 -11.68 6.07
C SER A 239 39.36 -10.59 5.53
N GLY A 240 39.71 -9.60 6.36
CA GLY A 240 40.41 -8.38 5.95
C GLY A 240 39.58 -7.46 5.06
N THR A 241 38.29 -7.75 4.82
CA THR A 241 37.44 -6.92 3.97
C THR A 241 36.71 -5.84 4.75
N THR A 242 36.60 -4.66 4.16
CA THR A 242 35.74 -3.60 4.67
C THR A 242 34.29 -3.91 4.36
N HIS A 243 33.43 -3.77 5.36
CA HIS A 243 31.98 -3.93 5.21
C HIS A 243 31.29 -2.61 5.48
N PHE A 244 30.27 -2.34 4.67
CA PHE A 244 29.34 -1.24 4.79
C PHE A 244 27.93 -1.77 4.50
N PRO A 245 26.87 -1.00 4.84
CA PRO A 245 25.53 -1.31 4.40
C PRO A 245 25.47 -1.38 2.86
N ARG A 246 24.70 -2.32 2.34
CA ARG A 246 24.49 -2.51 0.90
C ARG A 246 23.64 -1.38 0.36
N HIS A 247 24.06 -0.77 -0.74
CA HIS A 247 23.38 0.42 -1.25
C HIS A 247 21.92 0.16 -1.63
N ILE A 248 21.63 -0.92 -2.35
CA ILE A 248 20.27 -1.18 -2.85
C ILE A 248 19.40 -1.77 -1.73
N GLU A 249 19.89 -2.83 -1.12
CA GLU A 249 19.14 -3.67 -0.17
C GLU A 249 19.04 -3.05 1.22
N ASP A 250 20.04 -2.28 1.67
CA ASP A 250 19.99 -1.68 3.00
C ASP A 250 19.53 -0.22 2.94
N ILE A 251 19.99 0.56 1.96
CA ILE A 251 19.76 2.02 1.93
C ILE A 251 18.52 2.38 1.10
N ASP A 252 18.49 2.02 -0.19
CA ASP A 252 17.38 2.42 -1.08
C ASP A 252 16.05 1.78 -0.66
N GLN A 253 16.05 0.52 -0.23
CA GLN A 253 14.88 -0.15 0.35
C GLN A 253 14.40 0.57 1.61
N THR A 254 15.28 0.97 2.54
CA THR A 254 14.92 1.78 3.71
C THR A 254 14.21 3.06 3.34
N PHE A 255 14.76 3.83 2.40
CA PHE A 255 14.15 5.09 1.98
C PHE A 255 12.80 4.87 1.30
N SER A 256 12.67 3.80 0.54
CA SER A 256 11.40 3.39 -0.04
C SER A 256 10.39 3.02 1.06
N TYR A 257 10.79 2.23 2.05
CA TYR A 257 9.94 1.79 3.16
C TYR A 257 9.46 2.96 4.01
N ILE A 258 10.34 3.88 4.41
CA ILE A 258 9.98 5.08 5.18
C ILE A 258 8.96 5.93 4.39
N ARG A 259 9.18 6.16 3.09
CA ARG A 259 8.22 6.92 2.25
C ARG A 259 6.86 6.23 2.13
N ARG A 260 6.82 4.88 2.15
CA ARG A 260 5.58 4.11 2.09
C ARG A 260 4.82 4.11 3.41
N THR A 261 5.53 4.05 4.53
CA THR A 261 4.93 3.89 5.86
C THR A 261 4.59 5.24 6.51
N TYR A 262 5.47 6.23 6.42
CA TYR A 262 5.30 7.53 7.07
C TYR A 262 4.35 8.44 6.31
N PRO A 263 3.51 9.26 7.01
CA PRO A 263 2.60 10.23 6.42
C PRO A 263 3.34 11.46 5.87
N LEU A 264 4.11 11.19 4.82
CA LEU A 264 4.93 12.12 4.08
C LEU A 264 4.58 12.03 2.59
N ALA A 265 4.77 13.12 1.87
CA ALA A 265 4.67 13.14 0.42
C ALA A 265 5.62 12.09 -0.19
N SER A 266 5.17 11.44 -1.26
CA SER A 266 5.92 10.36 -1.91
C SER A 266 7.04 10.86 -2.83
N ALA A 267 7.16 12.18 -3.00
CA ALA A 267 8.18 12.79 -3.85
C ALA A 267 9.59 12.40 -3.35
N PRO A 268 10.44 11.82 -4.22
CA PRO A 268 11.83 11.57 -3.88
C PRO A 268 12.59 12.90 -3.77
N GLY A 269 13.71 12.87 -3.05
CA GLY A 269 14.58 14.01 -2.79
C GLY A 269 15.65 13.62 -1.77
N GLY A 270 16.76 14.34 -1.74
CA GLY A 270 17.79 14.26 -0.69
C GLY A 270 17.69 15.45 0.27
N GLY A 271 18.52 15.52 1.31
CA GLY A 271 18.43 16.61 2.31
C GLY A 271 18.58 18.02 1.73
N THR A 272 19.38 18.21 0.68
CA THR A 272 19.50 19.52 0.02
C THR A 272 18.22 19.99 -0.68
N ASP A 273 17.22 19.14 -0.83
CA ASP A 273 15.91 19.49 -1.40
C ASP A 273 14.99 20.07 -0.32
N SER A 274 14.60 21.33 -0.49
CA SER A 274 13.75 22.09 0.44
C SER A 274 12.26 21.75 0.34
N SER A 275 11.85 20.90 -0.60
CA SER A 275 10.46 20.50 -0.76
C SER A 275 10.00 19.51 0.32
N VAL A 276 8.67 19.38 0.48
CA VAL A 276 8.03 18.53 1.51
C VAL A 276 8.19 17.03 1.23
N GLY A 277 8.18 16.22 2.29
CA GLY A 277 8.37 14.76 2.22
C GLY A 277 9.62 14.31 2.97
N PHE A 278 10.04 13.07 2.72
CA PHE A 278 11.24 12.49 3.34
C PHE A 278 12.51 12.91 2.58
N ARG A 279 13.49 13.47 3.28
CA ARG A 279 14.71 14.09 2.75
C ARG A 279 15.94 13.52 3.46
N PRO A 280 16.39 12.32 3.09
CA PRO A 280 17.58 11.72 3.69
C PRO A 280 18.87 12.35 3.15
N ASN A 281 19.85 12.50 4.03
CA ASN A 281 21.26 12.67 3.74
C ASN A 281 22.01 11.41 4.15
N VAL A 282 22.99 10.98 3.36
CA VAL A 282 23.79 9.78 3.66
C VAL A 282 25.26 10.13 3.81
N HIS A 283 25.80 9.77 4.96
CA HIS A 283 27.22 9.88 5.32
C HIS A 283 27.84 8.50 5.40
N TRP A 284 28.98 8.32 4.76
CA TRP A 284 29.75 7.08 4.85
C TRP A 284 30.87 7.29 5.86
N VAL A 285 30.81 6.57 6.98
CA VAL A 285 31.77 6.75 8.07
C VAL A 285 32.40 5.42 8.43
N PHE A 286 33.72 5.42 8.51
CA PHE A 286 34.48 4.23 8.87
C PHE A 286 34.78 4.24 10.38
N PHE A 287 34.28 3.23 11.08
CA PHE A 287 34.46 2.99 12.50
C PHE A 287 35.30 1.74 12.75
N ASN A 288 36.61 1.93 12.95
CA ASN A 288 37.55 0.84 13.25
C ASN A 288 37.15 -0.03 14.45
N ARG A 289 36.46 0.57 15.43
CA ARG A 289 36.04 -0.11 16.67
C ARG A 289 34.75 -0.92 16.52
N LEU A 290 33.98 -0.70 15.45
CA LEU A 290 32.63 -1.25 15.33
C LEU A 290 32.62 -2.78 15.29
N GLU A 291 33.60 -3.43 14.66
CA GLU A 291 33.68 -4.90 14.68
C GLU A 291 33.81 -5.44 16.12
N ALA A 292 34.72 -4.86 16.90
CA ALA A 292 34.97 -5.28 18.27
C ALA A 292 33.74 -5.06 19.18
N LEU A 293 32.97 -4.01 18.90
CA LEU A 293 31.71 -3.74 19.59
C LEU A 293 30.64 -4.76 19.19
N LEU A 294 30.48 -5.05 17.89
CA LEU A 294 29.47 -6.00 17.39
C LEU A 294 29.75 -7.44 17.84
N ASN A 295 31.02 -7.87 17.86
CA ASN A 295 31.42 -9.19 18.35
C ASN A 295 31.62 -9.24 19.88
N GLN A 296 31.34 -8.13 20.58
CA GLN A 296 31.42 -7.99 22.04
C GLN A 296 32.83 -8.22 22.65
N SER A 297 33.89 -8.15 21.84
CA SER A 297 35.29 -8.24 22.32
C SER A 297 35.87 -6.90 22.77
N ASP A 298 35.20 -5.80 22.45
CA ASP A 298 35.61 -4.48 22.89
C ASP A 298 35.45 -4.33 24.42
N PRO A 299 36.44 -3.73 25.12
CA PRO A 299 36.34 -3.52 26.57
C PRO A 299 35.09 -2.75 27.03
N TYR A 300 34.51 -1.89 26.18
CA TYR A 300 33.27 -1.18 26.49
C TYR A 300 32.08 -2.11 26.72
N CYS A 301 32.07 -3.27 26.05
CA CYS A 301 31.01 -4.25 26.22
C CYS A 301 31.10 -5.02 27.56
N ALA A 302 32.20 -4.86 28.32
CA ALA A 302 32.35 -5.49 29.63
C ALA A 302 31.42 -4.88 30.69
N ASP A 303 30.96 -3.64 30.48
CA ASP A 303 30.06 -2.92 31.40
C ASP A 303 28.59 -3.37 31.29
N PHE A 304 28.27 -4.22 30.29
CA PHE A 304 26.93 -4.74 30.04
C PHE A 304 26.79 -6.18 30.56
N ASP A 305 25.60 -6.52 31.09
CA ASP A 305 25.32 -7.85 31.62
C ASP A 305 25.37 -8.89 30.48
N PRO A 306 26.22 -9.94 30.56
CA PRO A 306 26.22 -11.02 29.58
C PRO A 306 24.92 -11.86 29.58
N GLY A 307 24.04 -11.65 30.56
CA GLY A 307 22.84 -12.44 30.78
C GLY A 307 23.15 -13.85 31.28
N ASP A 308 22.10 -14.66 31.43
CA ASP A 308 22.21 -16.10 31.70
C ASP A 308 21.36 -16.85 30.66
N PRO A 309 21.97 -17.70 29.80
CA PRO A 309 21.23 -18.41 28.76
C PRO A 309 20.19 -19.41 29.32
N ASN A 310 20.23 -19.72 30.62
CA ASN A 310 19.26 -20.60 31.29
C ASN A 310 18.17 -19.82 32.03
N ASP A 311 18.29 -18.49 32.12
CA ASP A 311 17.34 -17.63 32.83
C ASP A 311 16.73 -16.63 31.82
N PRO A 312 15.50 -16.87 31.35
CA PRO A 312 14.85 -15.98 30.40
C PRO A 312 14.64 -14.56 30.94
N ASP A 313 14.69 -14.36 32.26
CA ASP A 313 14.59 -13.05 32.91
C ASP A 313 15.94 -12.28 32.92
N LYS A 314 17.03 -12.90 32.44
CA LYS A 314 18.36 -12.29 32.33
C LYS A 314 18.86 -12.33 30.88
N PRO A 315 18.27 -11.50 30.00
CA PRO A 315 18.72 -11.44 28.62
C PRO A 315 20.17 -10.93 28.55
N ASN A 316 20.90 -11.38 27.52
CA ASN A 316 22.25 -10.86 27.26
C ASN A 316 22.15 -9.40 26.78
N GLU A 317 22.49 -8.45 27.66
CA GLU A 317 22.45 -7.02 27.36
C GLU A 317 23.65 -6.56 26.51
N ARG A 318 24.73 -7.36 26.44
CA ARG A 318 25.91 -7.04 25.63
C ARG A 318 25.61 -6.90 24.14
N VAL A 319 24.52 -7.51 23.65
CA VAL A 319 24.04 -7.31 22.28
C VAL A 319 23.69 -5.85 21.97
N SER A 320 23.52 -5.02 22.99
CA SER A 320 23.21 -3.60 22.86
C SER A 320 24.45 -2.70 22.97
N CYS A 321 25.63 -3.21 23.34
CA CYS A 321 26.81 -2.35 23.58
C CYS A 321 27.24 -1.56 22.34
N ALA A 322 27.24 -2.19 21.17
CA ALA A 322 27.53 -1.52 19.90
C ALA A 322 26.53 -0.39 19.63
N SER A 323 25.25 -0.67 19.86
CA SER A 323 24.16 0.28 19.64
C SER A 323 24.20 1.44 20.63
N THR A 324 24.49 1.20 21.91
CA THR A 324 24.66 2.27 22.90
C THR A 324 25.81 3.18 22.49
N PHE A 325 26.97 2.60 22.14
CA PHE A 325 28.12 3.38 21.71
C PHE A 325 27.83 4.22 20.47
N VAL A 326 27.18 3.64 19.45
CA VAL A 326 26.81 4.36 18.23
C VAL A 326 25.77 5.43 18.53
N LEU A 327 24.74 5.14 19.32
CA LEU A 327 23.70 6.09 19.67
C LEU A 327 24.26 7.30 20.43
N ASP A 328 25.15 7.08 21.39
CA ASP A 328 25.83 8.16 22.13
C ASP A 328 26.69 9.00 21.18
N THR A 329 27.35 8.36 20.21
CA THR A 329 28.13 9.05 19.18
C THR A 329 27.25 9.92 18.28
N LEU A 330 26.11 9.38 17.83
CA LEU A 330 25.14 10.12 17.00
C LEU A 330 24.55 11.31 17.75
N ARG A 331 24.20 11.16 19.04
CA ARG A 331 23.73 12.25 19.89
C ARG A 331 24.78 13.34 20.05
N ALA A 332 26.03 12.95 20.30
CA ALA A 332 27.13 13.91 20.35
C ALA A 332 27.34 14.66 19.02
N TRP A 333 27.01 14.05 17.88
CA TRP A 333 27.04 14.75 16.58
C TRP A 333 25.85 15.67 16.40
N GLN A 334 24.65 15.20 16.75
CA GLN A 334 23.43 15.98 16.73
C GLN A 334 23.54 17.24 17.60
N ASP A 335 24.02 17.12 18.84
CA ASP A 335 24.22 18.25 19.75
C ASP A 335 25.15 19.31 19.13
N ARG A 336 26.23 18.87 18.46
CA ARG A 336 27.17 19.78 17.79
C ARG A 336 26.55 20.50 16.60
N ASP A 337 25.72 19.80 15.81
CA ASP A 337 25.06 20.40 14.67
C ASP A 337 23.95 21.36 15.11
N GLU A 338 23.16 20.98 16.12
CA GLU A 338 22.15 21.86 16.71
C GLU A 338 22.78 23.12 17.32
N ASP A 339 23.92 23.00 18.01
CA ASP A 339 24.70 24.14 18.49
C ASP A 339 25.22 25.03 17.34
N ALA A 340 25.53 24.44 16.19
CA ALA A 340 26.14 25.14 15.06
C ALA A 340 25.12 25.89 14.19
N ASP A 341 23.96 25.29 13.87
CA ASP A 341 22.98 25.86 12.94
C ASP A 341 21.55 26.02 13.53
N GLY A 342 21.32 25.56 14.76
CA GLY A 342 20.03 25.63 15.45
C GLY A 342 18.97 24.65 14.93
N THR A 343 19.37 23.67 14.11
CA THR A 343 18.47 22.70 13.46
C THR A 343 18.60 21.34 14.12
N ALA A 344 17.51 20.86 14.71
CA ALA A 344 17.42 19.50 15.24
C ALA A 344 17.08 18.52 14.10
N TYR A 345 18.10 17.92 13.47
CA TYR A 345 17.91 16.82 12.52
C TYR A 345 17.67 15.50 13.26
N ILE A 346 17.06 14.53 12.58
CA ILE A 346 17.01 13.14 13.09
C ILE A 346 18.23 12.38 12.60
N TYR A 347 18.93 11.71 13.52
CA TYR A 347 20.14 10.96 13.22
C TYR A 347 19.87 9.45 13.22
N TYR A 348 20.42 8.72 12.25
CA TYR A 348 20.32 7.27 12.19
C TYR A 348 21.66 6.61 11.87
N GLY A 349 22.07 5.58 12.62
CA GLY A 349 23.27 4.78 12.34
C GLY A 349 22.96 3.38 11.83
N TRP A 350 23.47 3.02 10.65
CA TRP A 350 23.40 1.65 10.12
C TRP A 350 24.66 0.87 10.45
N MET A 351 24.50 -0.29 11.10
CA MET A 351 25.60 -1.17 11.51
C MET A 351 25.53 -2.53 10.79
N PRO A 352 26.41 -2.83 9.82
CA PRO A 352 26.42 -4.12 9.15
C PRO A 352 26.64 -5.29 10.10
N ASP A 353 25.79 -6.31 10.03
CA ASP A 353 25.69 -7.41 11.00
C ASP A 353 26.76 -8.51 10.89
N ARG A 354 27.67 -8.43 9.92
CA ARG A 354 28.67 -9.49 9.66
C ARG A 354 29.63 -9.76 10.82
N GLY A 355 29.93 -8.73 11.61
CA GLY A 355 30.74 -8.80 12.82
C GLY A 355 29.95 -9.21 14.06
N GLY A 356 28.63 -9.35 13.96
CA GLY A 356 27.72 -9.59 15.07
C GLY A 356 26.48 -8.71 14.97
N PHE A 357 25.45 -9.06 15.74
CA PHE A 357 24.17 -8.34 15.73
C PHE A 357 24.16 -7.25 16.81
N GLY A 358 24.09 -5.98 16.39
CA GLY A 358 23.85 -4.85 17.29
C GLY A 358 22.34 -4.58 17.39
N ARG A 359 21.73 -4.83 18.56
CA ARG A 359 20.29 -4.64 18.78
C ARG A 359 19.89 -3.18 18.62
N GLY A 360 18.82 -2.88 17.88
CA GLY A 360 18.34 -1.51 17.70
C GLY A 360 18.13 -0.74 18.99
N LEU A 361 18.44 0.56 18.94
CA LEU A 361 18.11 1.51 19.99
C LEU A 361 17.73 2.85 19.35
N GLY A 362 16.73 3.54 19.90
CA GLY A 362 16.33 4.85 19.43
C GLY A 362 15.65 5.68 20.50
N GLY A 363 15.70 7.01 20.33
CA GLY A 363 15.05 7.98 21.21
C GLY A 363 15.82 9.29 21.30
N GLY A 364 15.10 10.39 21.52
CA GLY A 364 15.69 11.71 21.66
C GLY A 364 16.37 12.21 20.39
N GLY A 365 15.73 12.02 19.22
CA GLY A 365 16.24 12.53 17.95
C GLY A 365 17.33 11.68 17.27
N ALA A 366 17.80 10.60 17.90
CA ALA A 366 18.77 9.68 17.30
C ALA A 366 18.33 8.22 17.43
N ALA A 367 18.75 7.38 16.48
CA ALA A 367 18.55 5.94 16.51
C ALA A 367 19.67 5.19 15.78
N THR A 368 19.76 3.90 16.01
CA THR A 368 20.72 3.02 15.36
C THR A 368 20.17 1.62 15.24
N GLY A 369 20.64 0.86 14.27
CA GLY A 369 20.21 -0.52 14.09
C GLY A 369 21.12 -1.32 13.16
N PRO A 370 20.95 -2.65 13.19
CA PRO A 370 21.73 -3.55 12.37
C PRO A 370 21.26 -3.52 10.92
N THR A 371 22.15 -3.84 9.98
CA THR A 371 21.81 -4.07 8.58
C THR A 371 22.27 -5.45 8.14
N GLY A 372 21.44 -6.15 7.37
CA GLY A 372 21.71 -7.54 7.04
C GLY A 372 20.67 -8.18 6.13
N SER A 373 21.01 -9.36 5.62
CA SER A 373 20.12 -10.13 4.74
C SER A 373 19.18 -11.00 5.55
N GLY A 374 17.93 -11.12 5.12
CA GLY A 374 17.01 -12.08 5.70
C GLY A 374 15.61 -11.97 5.10
N ASP A 375 14.89 -13.09 5.14
CA ASP A 375 13.47 -13.14 4.84
C ASP A 375 12.72 -13.38 6.15
N PHE A 376 11.65 -12.61 6.35
CA PHE A 376 10.75 -12.74 7.49
C PHE A 376 9.41 -13.12 6.88
N GLY A 377 8.58 -13.96 7.51
CA GLY A 377 7.39 -14.55 6.83
C GLY A 377 6.34 -13.59 6.23
N TRP A 378 6.59 -12.28 6.27
CA TRP A 378 5.81 -11.18 5.71
C TRP A 378 6.65 -10.20 4.86
N ASP A 379 7.98 -10.36 4.81
CA ASP A 379 8.95 -9.52 4.12
C ASP A 379 10.02 -10.39 3.42
N PHE A 380 10.12 -10.24 2.11
CA PHE A 380 10.83 -11.17 1.22
C PHE A 380 11.73 -10.43 0.21
N ASP A 381 12.07 -9.17 0.48
CA ASP A 381 12.92 -8.39 -0.42
C ASP A 381 14.43 -8.57 -0.16
N GLY A 382 14.78 -9.50 0.74
CA GLY A 382 16.14 -10.00 0.98
C GLY A 382 16.93 -9.19 2.02
N SER A 383 16.30 -8.26 2.71
CA SER A 383 16.91 -7.40 3.72
C SER A 383 15.95 -7.12 4.85
N TYR A 384 16.40 -7.17 6.10
CA TYR A 384 15.57 -6.68 7.21
C TYR A 384 15.80 -5.21 7.54
N THR A 385 16.78 -4.59 6.87
CA THR A 385 17.28 -3.27 7.25
C THR A 385 16.19 -2.21 7.16
N ASP A 386 15.30 -2.30 6.18
CA ASP A 386 14.33 -1.25 5.88
C ASP A 386 13.25 -1.09 6.97
N TRP A 387 12.61 -2.18 7.37
CA TRP A 387 11.61 -2.18 8.42
C TRP A 387 12.23 -2.01 9.79
N TYR A 388 13.43 -2.54 10.02
CA TYR A 388 14.15 -2.37 11.27
C TYR A 388 14.59 -0.91 11.46
N THR A 389 15.09 -0.28 10.38
CA THR A 389 15.41 1.15 10.38
C THR A 389 14.17 1.98 10.63
N ALA A 390 13.06 1.71 9.94
CA ALA A 390 11.82 2.43 10.16
C ALA A 390 11.30 2.28 11.59
N HIS A 391 11.46 1.10 12.21
CA HIS A 391 11.10 0.89 13.61
C HIS A 391 11.90 1.81 14.55
N GLU A 392 13.22 1.74 14.49
CA GLU A 392 14.10 2.51 15.38
C GLU A 392 14.05 4.02 15.07
N PHE A 393 13.90 4.38 13.80
CA PHE A 393 13.70 5.77 13.37
C PHE A 393 12.40 6.34 13.93
N ALA A 394 11.34 5.53 14.09
CA ALA A 394 10.12 5.98 14.76
C ALA A 394 10.38 6.33 16.25
N HIS A 395 11.27 5.63 16.95
CA HIS A 395 11.67 6.01 18.31
C HIS A 395 12.40 7.35 18.33
N ALA A 396 13.30 7.59 17.38
CA ALA A 396 14.01 8.87 17.27
C ALA A 396 13.06 10.07 17.11
N ILE A 397 11.92 9.90 16.43
CA ILE A 397 10.89 10.93 16.28
C ILE A 397 9.85 10.97 17.41
N GLY A 398 10.09 10.24 18.51
CA GLY A 398 9.29 10.30 19.74
C GLY A 398 8.08 9.37 19.75
N ARG A 399 8.13 8.24 19.04
CA ARG A 399 7.13 7.17 19.20
C ARG A 399 7.66 6.12 20.19
N GLU A 400 6.75 5.51 20.91
CA GLU A 400 7.01 4.39 21.81
C GLU A 400 6.30 3.14 21.30
N HIS A 401 6.63 1.98 21.88
CA HIS A 401 5.99 0.73 21.51
C HIS A 401 4.50 0.74 21.90
N PRO A 402 3.57 0.34 21.02
CA PRO A 402 2.14 0.30 21.31
C PRO A 402 1.80 -0.50 22.56
N SER A 403 0.87 0.00 23.38
CA SER A 403 0.53 -0.67 24.63
C SER A 403 -0.31 -1.95 24.50
N LYS A 404 -0.81 -2.27 23.30
CA LYS A 404 -1.64 -3.45 23.03
C LYS A 404 -1.26 -4.11 21.71
N GLY A 405 -1.16 -5.44 21.71
CA GLY A 405 -0.86 -6.24 20.52
C GLY A 405 0.56 -6.11 19.99
N ASN A 406 1.50 -5.68 20.83
CA ASN A 406 2.92 -5.69 20.53
C ASN A 406 3.45 -7.14 20.53
N GLU A 407 3.30 -7.85 19.40
CA GLU A 407 3.87 -9.21 19.23
C GLU A 407 5.42 -9.23 19.15
N CYS A 408 6.09 -8.15 19.54
CA CYS A 408 7.54 -7.98 19.49
C CYS A 408 8.26 -8.32 20.82
N ASP A 409 7.58 -8.79 21.87
CA ASP A 409 8.19 -9.02 23.21
C ASP A 409 8.89 -7.76 23.79
N HIS A 410 8.30 -6.59 23.56
CA HIS A 410 8.80 -5.31 24.08
C HIS A 410 7.81 -4.68 25.08
N SER A 411 8.22 -3.58 25.72
CA SER A 411 7.37 -2.82 26.61
C SER A 411 6.16 -2.21 25.85
N ALA A 412 5.16 -1.79 26.61
CA ALA A 412 3.80 -1.51 26.12
C ALA A 412 3.44 -0.08 26.54
N ASP A 413 4.11 0.91 25.95
CA ASP A 413 4.24 2.25 26.53
C ASP A 413 3.46 3.35 25.79
N ASP A 414 3.09 3.15 24.52
CA ASP A 414 2.24 4.07 23.75
C ASP A 414 0.75 3.70 23.88
N ASP A 415 0.11 4.24 24.92
CA ASP A 415 -1.34 4.13 25.16
C ASP A 415 -2.19 4.90 24.15
N ASP A 416 -1.61 5.88 23.45
CA ASP A 416 -2.30 6.74 22.48
C ASP A 416 -2.27 6.16 21.05
N PHE A 417 -1.83 4.90 20.92
CA PHE A 417 -1.71 4.24 19.64
C PHE A 417 -3.07 4.13 18.91
N PRO A 418 -3.17 4.59 17.65
CA PRO A 418 -4.47 4.75 17.00
C PRO A 418 -5.11 3.45 16.51
N TYR A 419 -4.40 2.31 16.56
CA TYR A 419 -4.90 1.01 16.12
C TYR A 419 -5.04 0.04 17.30
N THR A 420 -6.20 -0.57 17.44
CA THR A 420 -6.40 -1.64 18.43
C THR A 420 -5.45 -2.80 18.14
N ASP A 421 -4.80 -3.30 19.19
CA ASP A 421 -3.85 -4.43 19.12
C ASP A 421 -2.71 -4.25 18.12
N SER A 422 -2.26 -3.01 17.88
CA SER A 422 -1.20 -2.69 16.91
C SER A 422 -1.49 -3.13 15.46
N ALA A 423 -2.72 -3.54 15.16
CA ALA A 423 -3.07 -4.15 13.89
C ALA A 423 -3.64 -3.12 12.93
N ILE A 424 -2.94 -2.93 11.79
CA ILE A 424 -3.47 -2.18 10.66
C ILE A 424 -4.34 -3.14 9.83
N GLY A 425 -5.54 -3.46 10.33
CA GLY A 425 -6.51 -4.33 9.64
C GLY A 425 -7.44 -5.14 10.57
N PRO A 426 -8.51 -5.77 10.03
CA PRO A 426 -9.41 -6.57 10.85
C PRO A 426 -8.70 -7.82 11.40
N LEU A 427 -8.89 -8.06 12.71
CA LEU A 427 -8.26 -9.09 13.55
C LEU A 427 -8.55 -10.56 13.17
N GLN A 428 -9.11 -10.84 11.99
CA GLN A 428 -9.73 -12.14 11.73
C GLN A 428 -8.77 -13.32 11.51
N ARG A 429 -7.46 -13.12 11.45
CA ARG A 429 -6.49 -14.20 11.69
C ARG A 429 -5.27 -13.66 12.42
N ARG A 430 -5.03 -14.17 13.64
CA ARG A 430 -3.73 -14.12 14.30
C ARG A 430 -2.65 -14.47 13.26
N ARG A 431 -1.57 -13.67 13.18
CA ARG A 431 -0.38 -13.83 12.31
C ARG A 431 -0.35 -13.07 10.96
N LEU A 432 -0.90 -11.87 10.85
CA LEU A 432 -0.28 -10.88 9.96
C LEU A 432 0.68 -10.06 10.80
N ARG A 433 1.91 -10.58 10.93
CA ARG A 433 3.05 -9.92 11.57
C ARG A 433 3.45 -8.72 10.71
N THR A 434 2.66 -7.65 10.69
CA THR A 434 3.17 -6.41 10.09
C THR A 434 4.23 -5.89 11.05
N GLY A 435 5.51 -5.92 10.69
CA GLY A 435 6.65 -5.44 11.51
C GLY A 435 6.60 -3.96 11.92
N SER A 436 5.45 -3.32 11.77
CA SER A 436 5.10 -2.06 12.41
C SER A 436 4.68 -2.34 13.86
N CYS A 437 5.66 -2.54 14.74
CA CYS A 437 5.49 -2.22 16.17
C CYS A 437 5.43 -0.68 16.39
N MET A 438 5.11 0.13 15.36
CA MET A 438 5.12 1.60 15.33
C MET A 438 4.19 2.17 14.24
N GLY A 439 2.93 2.38 14.56
CA GLY A 439 1.97 3.23 13.84
C GLY A 439 2.15 4.71 14.17
N LEU A 440 1.87 5.57 13.21
CA LEU A 440 2.27 6.98 13.24
C LEU A 440 1.07 7.90 13.43
N ARG A 441 1.11 8.76 14.47
CA ARG A 441 0.25 9.94 14.60
C ARG A 441 1.13 11.19 14.73
N PHE A 442 1.14 12.04 13.72
CA PHE A 442 1.79 13.35 13.77
C PHE A 442 0.79 14.38 14.30
N ARG A 443 0.76 14.60 15.62
CA ARG A 443 0.06 15.76 16.18
C ARG A 443 0.92 16.70 17.01
N ARG A 444 2.17 16.36 17.33
CA ARG A 444 3.10 17.25 18.04
C ARG A 444 4.55 16.92 17.70
N LEU A 445 5.01 17.36 16.53
CA LEU A 445 6.41 17.75 16.41
C LEU A 445 6.48 19.25 16.75
N PRO A 446 7.43 19.71 17.58
CA PRO A 446 7.82 21.11 17.55
C PRO A 446 8.49 21.35 16.19
N ALA A 447 7.68 21.64 15.18
CA ALA A 447 8.16 22.10 13.89
C ALA A 447 8.78 23.49 14.09
N ARG A 448 10.07 23.56 14.43
CA ARG A 448 10.87 24.73 14.05
C ARG A 448 11.19 24.57 12.58
N LEU A 449 10.41 25.29 11.77
CA LEU A 449 10.67 25.56 10.37
C LEU A 449 12.11 26.09 10.23
N ALA A 450 13.02 25.28 9.70
CA ALA A 450 14.30 25.81 9.23
C ALA A 450 14.02 26.72 8.01
N PRO A 451 14.41 28.01 8.04
CA PRO A 451 14.39 28.83 6.84
C PRO A 451 15.46 28.31 5.86
N PRO A 452 15.27 28.45 4.54
CA PRO A 452 16.24 27.97 3.56
C PRO A 452 17.50 28.84 3.64
N THR A 453 18.59 28.31 4.18
CA THR A 453 19.92 28.91 4.08
C THR A 453 20.77 28.14 3.07
N PRO A 454 21.52 28.82 2.19
CA PRO A 454 22.45 28.18 1.27
C PRO A 454 23.83 28.07 1.94
N ARG A 455 24.42 26.86 2.03
CA ARG A 455 25.89 26.64 2.13
C ARG A 455 26.26 25.15 2.06
N GLN A 456 27.06 24.77 1.07
CA GLN A 456 28.53 24.55 1.09
C GLN A 456 28.93 23.14 1.60
N LEU A 457 29.38 22.30 0.64
CA LEU A 457 30.00 21.01 0.89
C LEU A 457 31.17 21.14 1.89
N TYR A 458 31.08 20.39 2.98
CA TYR A 458 32.25 20.04 3.81
C TYR A 458 32.57 18.56 3.60
N VAL A 459 33.79 18.29 3.11
CA VAL A 459 34.41 16.97 3.21
C VAL A 459 35.15 16.94 4.54
N ALA A 460 34.57 16.31 5.57
CA ALA A 460 35.25 16.09 6.83
C ALA A 460 36.17 14.86 6.71
N ARG A 461 37.49 15.09 6.58
CA ARG A 461 38.50 14.10 6.95
C ARG A 461 38.71 14.18 8.46
N LEU A 462 38.19 13.20 9.21
CA LEU A 462 38.58 12.99 10.59
C LEU A 462 39.98 12.35 10.63
N HIS A 463 41.02 13.18 10.75
CA HIS A 463 42.31 12.76 11.29
C HIS A 463 42.24 12.84 12.82
N GLY A 464 42.64 11.75 13.48
CA GLY A 464 42.40 11.52 14.90
C GLY A 464 43.17 12.42 15.86
N LEU A 465 42.77 12.32 17.12
CA LEU A 465 43.59 12.64 18.28
C LEU A 465 43.34 11.56 19.34
N LEU A 466 44.46 10.92 19.73
CA LEU A 466 44.72 10.44 21.08
C LEU A 466 44.67 11.61 22.07
#